data_AF-A0A3N5KM14-F1
#
_entry.id   AF-A0A3N5KM14-F1
#
_cell.length_a   1.000
_cell.length_b   1.000
_cell.length_c   1.000
_cell.angle_alpha   90.00
_cell.angle_beta   90.00
_cell.angle_gamma   90.00
#
_symmetry.space_group_name_H-M   'P 1'
#
loop_
_entity.id
_entity.type
_entity.pdbx_description
1 polymer ?
#
loop_
_entity_poly.entity_id
_entity_poly.type
_entity_poly.pdbx_seq_one_letter_code
_entity_poly.pdbx_strand_id
1 'polypeptide(L)'
;MPCADRTGSHDAADPGAAAPAQHRAGCPECPAPPPRFAVKAPAGAPNVLLVLIDDPEFGQSGAFGGPATMPTADRPVQNGLKYNRFHTTALSSPTRAGFR
;
A
#
# COMPACT_ATOMS: atom_id res chain seq x y z
N MET A 1 19.87 -15.47 -38.33
CA MET A 1 18.42 -15.74 -38.35
C MET A 1 17.78 -14.93 -37.23
N PRO A 2 16.82 -14.05 -37.53
CA PRO A 2 16.64 -12.79 -36.83
C PRO A 2 15.34 -12.72 -36.03
N CYS A 3 15.29 -11.84 -35.04
CA CYS A 3 14.08 -11.12 -34.63
C CYS A 3 14.51 -9.98 -33.71
N ALA A 4 14.08 -8.74 -33.82
CA ALA A 4 13.66 -7.90 -34.93
C ALA A 4 13.59 -6.51 -34.29
N ASP A 5 14.03 -5.51 -35.05
CA ASP A 5 13.76 -4.08 -34.94
C ASP A 5 13.47 -3.43 -33.57
N ARG A 6 14.46 -2.62 -33.16
CA ARG A 6 14.15 -1.23 -32.80
C ARG A 6 13.56 -0.55 -34.03
N THR A 7 12.31 -0.12 -34.00
CA THR A 7 11.87 1.19 -34.54
C THR A 7 10.40 1.46 -34.24
N GLY A 8 10.16 2.64 -33.64
CA GLY A 8 8.85 3.30 -33.52
C GLY A 8 7.94 2.71 -32.44
N SER A 9 7.29 3.46 -31.57
CA SER A 9 6.94 4.88 -31.64
C SER A 9 6.24 5.28 -30.33
N HIS A 10 6.55 6.48 -29.81
CA HIS A 10 5.78 7.25 -28.81
C HIS A 10 5.54 6.51 -27.47
N ASP A 11 6.15 6.82 -26.34
CA ASP A 11 6.68 8.07 -25.81
C ASP A 11 7.80 7.73 -24.82
N ALA A 12 8.66 8.71 -24.54
CA ALA A 12 9.68 8.59 -23.51
C ALA A 12 9.03 8.26 -22.15
N ALA A 13 9.03 6.99 -21.74
CA ALA A 13 8.67 6.59 -20.39
C ALA A 13 9.87 6.86 -19.46
N ASP A 14 9.66 7.86 -18.62
CA ASP A 14 10.46 8.39 -17.52
C ASP A 14 11.28 7.32 -16.76
N PRO A 15 12.60 7.50 -16.53
CA PRO A 15 13.41 6.58 -15.74
C PRO A 15 13.08 6.72 -14.25
N GLY A 16 11.95 6.16 -13.80
CA GLY A 16 11.56 6.35 -12.40
C GLY A 16 10.43 5.49 -11.86
N ALA A 17 9.75 4.69 -12.67
CA ALA A 17 8.59 3.92 -12.21
C ALA A 17 8.79 2.41 -12.37
N ALA A 18 9.68 1.83 -11.56
CA ALA A 18 9.68 0.38 -11.34
C ALA A 18 8.60 0.05 -10.29
N ALA A 19 7.55 -0.67 -10.71
CA ALA A 19 6.57 -1.31 -9.84
C ALA A 19 7.27 -2.11 -8.71
N PRO A 20 6.64 -2.30 -7.53
CA PRO A 20 7.25 -3.12 -6.49
C PRO A 20 7.45 -4.51 -7.06
N ALA A 21 8.71 -4.88 -7.27
CA ALA A 21 9.11 -6.19 -7.71
C ALA A 21 8.67 -7.19 -6.64
N GLN A 22 7.46 -7.73 -6.79
CA GLN A 22 7.13 -9.02 -6.22
C GLN A 22 8.26 -9.95 -6.68
N HIS A 23 8.91 -10.64 -5.75
CA HIS A 23 9.95 -11.61 -6.06
C HIS A 23 9.34 -12.69 -6.98
N ARG A 24 9.39 -12.41 -8.28
CA ARG A 24 9.09 -13.34 -9.34
C ARG A 24 10.27 -14.30 -9.27
N ALA A 25 10.00 -15.53 -8.82
CA ALA A 25 11.01 -16.57 -8.81
C ALA A 25 11.62 -16.65 -10.22
N GLY A 26 12.85 -16.15 -10.38
CA GLY A 26 13.51 -16.03 -11.68
C GLY A 26 14.02 -14.64 -12.08
N CYS A 27 13.82 -13.56 -11.31
CA CYS A 27 14.53 -12.29 -11.56
C CYS A 27 15.92 -12.30 -10.88
N PRO A 28 17.03 -12.41 -11.63
CA PRO A 28 18.38 -12.46 -11.07
C PRO A 28 18.84 -11.14 -10.44
N GLU A 29 18.13 -10.04 -10.72
CA GLU A 29 18.54 -8.68 -10.35
C GLU A 29 18.00 -8.20 -8.99
N CYS A 30 17.02 -8.87 -8.38
CA CYS A 30 16.44 -8.41 -7.11
C CYS A 30 17.24 -8.96 -5.92
N PRO A 31 17.88 -8.10 -5.10
CA PRO A 31 18.54 -8.57 -3.90
C PRO A 31 17.55 -9.26 -2.97
N ALA A 32 18.00 -10.35 -2.33
CA ALA A 32 17.18 -11.07 -1.38
C ALA A 32 16.72 -10.11 -0.27
N PRO A 33 15.42 -10.15 0.12
CA PRO A 33 14.93 -9.28 1.17
C PRO A 33 15.68 -9.54 2.49
N PRO A 34 15.90 -8.51 3.32
CA PRO A 34 16.56 -8.68 4.59
C PRO A 34 15.76 -9.67 5.48
N PRO A 35 16.45 -10.40 6.37
CA PRO A 35 15.78 -11.33 7.27
C PRO A 35 14.75 -10.57 8.13
N ARG A 36 13.56 -11.16 8.26
CA ARG A 36 12.49 -10.60 9.10
C ARG A 36 12.97 -10.61 10.55
N PHE A 37 12.89 -9.47 11.24
CA PHE A 37 13.12 -9.42 12.68
C PHE A 37 11.86 -9.91 13.41
N ALA A 38 12.03 -10.78 14.40
CA ALA A 38 10.93 -11.32 15.19
C ALA A 38 10.74 -10.44 16.43
N VAL A 39 9.70 -9.60 16.43
CA VAL A 39 9.26 -8.87 17.64
C VAL A 39 8.29 -9.75 18.39
N LYS A 40 8.61 -10.09 19.65
CA LYS A 40 7.69 -10.81 20.54
C LYS A 40 6.97 -9.80 21.44
N ALA A 41 5.65 -9.80 21.39
CA ALA A 41 4.85 -8.99 22.30
C ALA A 41 5.07 -9.47 23.77
N PRO A 42 5.13 -8.54 24.74
CA PRO A 42 5.15 -8.89 26.16
C PRO A 42 3.94 -9.73 26.58
N ALA A 43 4.08 -10.47 27.68
CA ALA A 43 2.94 -11.20 28.25
C ALA A 43 1.84 -10.22 28.68
N GLY A 44 0.59 -10.51 28.29
CA GLY A 44 -0.57 -9.67 28.59
C GLY A 44 -0.75 -8.44 27.68
N ALA A 45 0.10 -8.24 26.67
CA ALA A 45 -0.11 -7.18 25.68
C ALA A 45 -1.39 -7.42 24.86
N PRO A 46 -2.16 -6.38 24.52
CA PRO A 46 -3.33 -6.51 23.67
C PRO A 46 -2.94 -6.88 22.24
N ASN A 47 -3.82 -7.61 21.55
CA ASN A 47 -3.68 -7.84 20.12
C ASN A 47 -4.07 -6.56 19.37
N VAL A 48 -3.17 -6.07 18.51
CA VAL A 48 -3.40 -4.90 17.66
C VAL A 48 -3.49 -5.35 16.21
N LEU A 49 -4.57 -4.97 15.52
CA LEU A 49 -4.77 -5.21 14.10
C LEU A 49 -4.72 -3.85 13.38
N LEU A 50 -3.74 -3.67 12.49
CA LEU A 50 -3.63 -2.50 11.61
C LEU A 50 -4.03 -2.90 10.18
N VAL A 51 -5.05 -2.24 9.63
CA VAL A 51 -5.48 -2.40 8.24
C VAL A 51 -5.16 -1.10 7.49
N LEU A 52 -4.23 -1.19 6.54
CA LEU A 52 -3.87 -0.08 5.65
C LEU A 52 -4.46 -0.37 4.26
N ILE A 53 -5.25 0.55 3.74
CA ILE A 53 -5.82 0.47 2.39
C ILE A 53 -4.99 1.39 1.49
N ASP A 54 -4.65 0.94 0.28
CA ASP A 54 -3.88 1.72 -0.69
C ASP A 54 -4.83 2.55 -1.57
N ASP A 55 -4.46 3.81 -1.81
CA ASP A 55 -5.23 4.81 -2.55
C ASP A 55 -6.72 5.03 -2.14
N PRO A 56 -7.13 4.90 -0.85
CA PRO A 56 -8.48 5.26 -0.45
C PRO A 56 -8.62 6.78 -0.44
N GLU A 57 -9.63 7.30 -1.13
CA GLU A 57 -10.01 8.70 -1.00
C GLU A 57 -10.96 8.89 0.19
N PHE A 58 -10.76 9.95 0.96
CA PHE A 58 -11.57 10.26 2.16
C PHE A 58 -13.07 10.35 1.84
N GLY A 59 -13.44 10.99 0.73
CA GLY A 59 -14.82 11.21 0.33
C GLY A 59 -15.52 10.00 -0.32
N GLN A 60 -14.84 8.87 -0.51
CA GLN A 60 -15.45 7.70 -1.14
C GLN A 60 -16.28 6.88 -0.16
N SER A 61 -15.81 6.70 1.08
CA SER A 61 -16.43 5.78 2.05
C SER A 61 -17.70 6.34 2.69
N GLY A 62 -18.76 5.53 2.75
CA GLY A 62 -19.99 5.83 3.49
C GLY A 62 -19.76 6.17 4.96
N ALA A 63 -18.71 5.61 5.59
CA ALA A 63 -18.33 5.92 6.97
C ALA A 63 -18.03 7.42 7.22
N PHE A 64 -17.61 8.13 6.16
CA PHE A 64 -17.29 9.56 6.15
C PHE A 64 -18.28 10.39 5.31
N GLY A 65 -19.42 9.81 4.91
CA GLY A 65 -20.47 10.49 4.13
C GLY A 65 -20.32 10.36 2.60
N GLY A 66 -19.43 9.49 2.13
CA GLY A 66 -19.24 9.18 0.71
C GLY A 66 -20.31 8.26 0.12
N PRO A 67 -20.31 8.09 -1.22
CA PRO A 67 -21.31 7.28 -1.91
C PRO A 67 -21.06 5.76 -1.84
N ALA A 68 -19.85 5.30 -1.49
CA ALA A 68 -19.53 3.87 -1.45
C ALA A 68 -20.08 3.20 -0.19
N THR A 69 -20.98 2.22 -0.38
CA THR A 69 -21.54 1.42 0.72
C THR A 69 -20.52 0.35 1.15
N MET A 70 -20.04 0.42 2.39
CA MET A 70 -18.97 -0.45 2.90
C MET A 70 -19.34 -1.07 4.26
N PRO A 71 -20.32 -1.99 4.33
CA PRO A 71 -20.91 -2.44 5.58
C PRO A 71 -19.90 -3.08 6.54
N THR A 72 -18.87 -3.75 6.03
CA THR A 72 -17.81 -4.33 6.85
C THR A 72 -16.91 -3.27 7.48
N ALA A 73 -16.62 -2.18 6.77
CA ALA A 73 -15.81 -1.07 7.27
C ALA A 73 -16.63 -0.13 8.19
N ASP A 74 -17.93 -0.04 7.97
CA ASP A 74 -18.85 0.77 8.79
C ASP A 74 -19.03 0.17 10.19
N ARG A 75 -19.00 -1.16 10.34
CA ARG A 75 -19.19 -1.85 11.64
C ARG A 75 -18.14 -1.44 12.70
N PRO A 76 -16.83 -1.46 12.43
CA PRO A 76 -15.82 -0.93 13.36
C PRO A 76 -16.03 0.55 13.69
N VAL A 77 -16.44 1.34 12.71
CA VAL A 77 -16.66 2.78 12.85
C VAL A 77 -17.79 3.11 13.83
N GLN A 78 -18.87 2.32 13.85
CA GLN A 78 -19.98 2.50 14.81
C GLN A 78 -19.61 2.15 16.25
N ASN A 79 -18.59 1.30 16.44
CA ASN A 79 -18.15 0.84 17.76
C ASN A 79 -16.80 1.45 18.18
N GLY A 80 -16.34 2.48 17.47
CA GLY A 80 -14.98 3.01 17.59
C GLY A 80 -14.89 4.51 17.40
N LEU A 81 -13.66 4.97 17.16
CA LEU A 81 -13.35 6.38 16.94
C LEU A 81 -13.12 6.65 15.45
N LYS A 82 -13.63 7.79 14.97
CA LYS A 82 -13.37 8.33 13.63
C LYS A 82 -12.50 9.57 13.73
N TYR A 83 -11.50 9.67 12.85
CA TYR A 83 -10.62 10.84 12.76
C TYR A 83 -10.85 11.58 11.45
N ASN A 84 -11.43 12.78 11.51
CA ASN A 84 -11.71 13.62 10.33
C ASN A 84 -10.56 14.58 9.96
N ARG A 85 -9.48 14.59 10.74
CA ARG A 85 -8.27 15.42 10.51
C ARG A 85 -7.01 14.56 10.59
N PHE A 86 -7.05 13.41 9.93
CA PHE A 86 -5.90 12.54 9.74
C PHE A 86 -5.30 12.81 8.36
N HIS A 87 -3.99 13.03 8.30
CA HIS A 87 -3.30 13.41 7.07
C HIS A 87 -2.25 12.37 6.71
N THR A 88 -2.28 11.91 5.47
CA THR A 88 -1.21 11.13 4.84
C THR A 88 -0.39 12.04 3.93
N THR A 89 0.70 11.50 3.38
CA THR A 89 1.41 12.20 2.30
C THR A 89 0.76 11.88 0.95
N ALA A 90 1.07 12.67 -0.09
CA ALA A 90 0.56 12.44 -1.44
C ALA A 90 1.15 11.19 -2.14
N LEU A 91 2.01 10.42 -1.46
CA LEU A 91 2.70 9.26 -2.00
C LEU A 91 2.61 8.06 -1.04
N SER A 92 2.47 6.86 -1.59
CA SER A 92 2.25 5.65 -0.77
C SER A 92 3.48 5.26 0.06
N SER A 93 4.70 5.39 -0.49
CA SER A 93 5.95 5.04 0.21
C SER A 93 6.21 5.89 1.47
N PRO A 94 6.20 7.23 1.42
CA PRO A 94 6.37 8.05 2.62
C PRO A 94 5.19 7.92 3.60
N THR A 95 3.96 7.66 3.12
CA THR A 95 2.82 7.36 4.01
C THR A 95 3.05 6.06 4.79
N ARG A 96 3.49 4.98 4.12
CA ARG A 96 3.79 3.70 4.78
C ARG A 96 4.98 3.80 5.74
N ALA A 97 6.01 4.56 5.39
CA ALA A 97 7.17 4.79 6.24
C ALA A 97 6.82 5.52 7.55
N GLY A 98 5.78 6.36 7.55
CA GLY A 98 5.29 7.04 8.76
C GLY A 98 4.64 6.11 9.79
N PHE A 99 4.26 4.88 9.42
CA PHE A 99 3.73 3.86 10.33
C PHE A 99 4.82 2.92 10.90
N ARG A 100 6.09 3.20 10.64
CA ARG A 100 7.22 2.39 11.12
C ARG A 100 7.57 2.67 12.58
#